data_AF-A0A7J7XSA0-F1
#
_entry.id   AF-A0A7J7XSA0-F1
#
_cell.length_a   1.000
_cell.length_b   1.000
_cell.length_c   1.000
_cell.angle_alpha   90.00
_cell.angle_beta   90.00
_cell.angle_gamma   90.00
#
_symmetry.space_group_name_H-M   'P 1'
#
loop_
_entity.id
_entity.type
_entity.pdbx_description
1 polymer ?
#
loop_
_entity_poly.entity_id
_entity_poly.type
_entity_poly.pdbx_seq_one_letter_code
_entity_poly.pdbx_strand_id
1 'polypeptide(L)'
;MPFFGWMKWPKYESYKPTQYSGSDVVTKTLLRELKWHLKERERLIQEMENEKQVRRTGVDYNWLRSDQNPHVTIPAAEQRQLEVLCSQVQPRQTGSVLSR
;
A
#
# COMPACT_ATOMS: atom_id res chain seq x y z
N MET A 1 44.78 -16.40 6.91
CA MET A 1 44.12 -15.71 5.77
C MET A 1 42.68 -16.20 5.69
N PRO A 2 41.65 -15.37 5.96
CA PRO A 2 40.26 -15.79 5.81
C PRO A 2 39.75 -15.50 4.38
N PHE A 3 39.34 -16.54 3.67
CA PHE A 3 38.93 -16.54 2.26
C PHE A 3 37.47 -16.10 1.99
N PHE A 4 36.89 -15.22 2.82
CA PHE A 4 35.49 -14.80 2.66
C PHE A 4 35.26 -13.32 2.96
N GLY A 5 35.99 -12.43 2.26
CA GLY A 5 35.83 -10.96 2.36
C GLY A 5 34.71 -10.34 1.49
N TRP A 6 33.91 -11.16 0.79
CA TRP A 6 32.96 -10.73 -0.25
C TRP A 6 31.49 -10.92 0.13
N MET A 7 31.18 -11.72 1.15
CA MET A 7 29.89 -11.64 1.84
C MET A 7 29.91 -10.48 2.82
N LYS A 8 29.89 -9.26 2.29
CA LYS A 8 29.36 -8.10 3.02
C LYS A 8 27.86 -8.33 3.13
N TRP A 9 27.44 -9.13 4.12
CA TRP A 9 26.07 -9.08 4.59
C TRP A 9 25.74 -7.61 4.82
N PRO A 10 24.68 -7.05 4.20
CA PRO A 10 24.24 -5.72 4.60
C PRO A 10 24.01 -5.84 6.10
N LYS A 11 24.80 -5.08 6.88
CA LYS A 11 24.58 -4.96 8.31
C LYS A 11 23.10 -4.72 8.43
N TYR A 12 22.39 -5.66 9.07
CA TYR A 12 21.01 -5.46 9.45
C TYR A 12 21.04 -4.18 10.23
N GLU A 13 20.69 -3.10 9.53
CA GLU A 13 20.72 -1.75 10.06
C GLU A 13 19.88 -1.91 11.30
N SER A 14 20.56 -1.77 12.44
CA SER A 14 19.96 -1.99 13.74
C SER A 14 18.72 -1.13 13.70
N TYR A 15 17.56 -1.79 13.51
CA TYR A 15 16.25 -1.20 13.61
C TYR A 15 16.22 -0.81 15.08
N LYS A 16 16.81 0.34 15.39
CA LYS A 16 16.52 1.04 16.61
C LYS A 16 15.00 1.13 16.52
N PRO A 17 14.27 0.56 17.48
CA PRO A 17 12.89 0.95 17.62
C PRO A 17 13.02 2.40 18.06
N THR A 18 13.05 3.32 17.10
CA THR A 18 12.57 4.67 17.33
C THR A 18 11.25 4.41 18.02
N GLN A 19 11.14 4.78 19.30
CA GLN A 19 9.91 4.58 20.07
C GLN A 19 8.85 5.41 19.36
N TYR A 20 8.23 4.82 18.35
CA TYR A 20 7.15 5.44 17.62
C TYR A 20 6.03 5.55 18.64
N SER A 21 5.53 6.76 18.82
CA SER A 21 4.37 6.98 19.66
C SER A 21 3.26 6.05 19.18
N GLY A 22 2.41 5.55 20.09
CA GLY A 22 1.31 4.67 19.69
C GLY A 22 0.48 5.28 18.54
N SER A 23 0.30 6.59 18.55
CA SER A 23 -0.33 7.37 17.48
C SER A 23 0.35 7.24 16.10
N ASP A 24 1.68 7.21 16.02
CA ASP A 24 2.38 7.09 14.74
C ASP A 24 2.24 5.69 14.15
N VAL A 25 2.26 4.65 15.00
CA VAL A 25 1.99 3.26 14.59
C VAL A 25 0.57 3.13 14.04
N VAL A 26 -0.41 3.76 14.69
CA VAL A 26 -1.80 3.80 14.24
C VAL A 26 -1.91 4.49 12.88
N THR A 27 -1.30 5.67 12.75
CA THR A 27 -1.33 6.46 11.51
C THR A 27 -0.74 5.70 10.34
N LYS A 28 0.44 5.11 10.53
CA LYS A 28 1.09 4.30 9.49
C LYS A 28 0.27 3.08 9.10
N THR A 29 -0.34 2.41 10.07
CA THR A 29 -1.16 1.22 9.82
C THR A 29 -2.41 1.60 9.03
N LEU A 30 -3.19 2.58 9.49
CA LEU A 30 -4.43 2.99 8.82
C LEU A 30 -4.17 3.47 7.40
N LEU A 31 -3.14 4.29 7.18
CA LEU A 31 -2.79 4.76 5.84
C LEU A 31 -2.28 3.64 4.92
N ARG A 32 -1.59 2.64 5.48
CA ARG A 32 -1.14 1.46 4.73
C ARG A 32 -2.33 0.63 4.26
N GLU A 33 -3.27 0.33 5.15
CA GLU A 33 -4.48 -0.43 4.81
C GLU A 33 -5.33 0.32 3.78
N LEU A 34 -5.51 1.64 3.95
CA LEU A 34 -6.22 2.46 2.97
C LEU A 34 -5.57 2.39 1.58
N LYS A 35 -4.24 2.56 1.49
CA LYS A 35 -3.50 2.45 0.23
C LYS A 35 -3.64 1.07 -0.40
N TRP A 36 -3.64 0.02 0.43
CA TRP A 36 -3.86 -1.34 -0.04
C TRP A 36 -5.26 -1.52 -0.64
N HIS A 37 -6.31 -1.06 0.06
CA HIS A 37 -7.69 -1.13 -0.42
C HIS A 37 -7.91 -0.37 -1.73
N LEU A 38 -7.30 0.81 -1.89
CA LEU A 38 -7.36 1.56 -3.15
C LEU A 38 -6.74 0.78 -4.31
N LYS A 39 -5.58 0.16 -4.07
CA LYS A 39 -4.90 -0.66 -5.07
C LYS A 39 -5.70 -1.92 -5.42
N GLU A 40 -6.26 -2.59 -4.43
CA GLU A 40 -7.07 -3.79 -4.66
C GLU A 40 -8.36 -3.46 -5.41
N ARG A 41 -9.01 -2.35 -5.06
CA ARG A 41 -10.19 -1.87 -5.79
C ARG A 41 -9.87 -1.58 -7.26
N GLU A 42 -8.73 -0.93 -7.52
CA GLU A 42 -8.29 -0.65 -8.89
C GLU A 42 -8.07 -1.93 -9.68
N ARG A 43 -7.40 -2.91 -9.07
CA ARG A 43 -7.20 -4.24 -9.66
C ARG A 43 -8.53 -4.89 -10.04
N LEU A 44 -9.52 -4.88 -9.14
CA LEU A 44 -10.85 -5.46 -9.40
C LEU A 44 -11.58 -4.72 -10.53
N ILE A 45 -11.52 -3.39 -10.57
CA ILE A 45 -12.11 -2.60 -11.66
C ILE A 45 -11.47 -2.97 -13.00
N GLN A 46 -10.15 -3.12 -13.02
CA GLN A 46 -9.42 -3.53 -14.22
C GLN A 46 -9.82 -4.94 -14.67
N GLU A 47 -9.91 -5.90 -13.75
CA GLU A 47 -10.37 -7.27 -14.03
C GLU A 47 -11.79 -7.25 -14.62
N MET A 48 -12.71 -6.47 -14.02
CA MET A 48 -14.08 -6.32 -14.54
C MET A 48 -14.12 -5.70 -15.94
N GLU A 49 -13.32 -4.67 -16.21
CA GLU A 49 -13.28 -4.05 -17.54
C GLU A 49 -12.67 -5.00 -18.57
N ASN A 50 -11.63 -5.75 -18.21
CA ASN A 50 -11.02 -6.75 -19.07
C ASN A 50 -12.02 -7.86 -19.42
N GLU A 51 -12.78 -8.37 -18.45
CA GLU A 51 -13.85 -9.36 -18.72
C GLU A 51 -14.91 -8.81 -19.69
N LYS A 52 -15.32 -7.55 -19.51
CA LYS A 52 -16.28 -6.90 -20.41
C LYS A 52 -15.72 -6.76 -21.83
N GLN A 53 -14.44 -6.40 -21.96
CA GLN A 53 -13.78 -6.27 -23.26
C GLN A 53 -13.63 -7.63 -23.95
N VAL A 54 -13.20 -8.67 -23.23
CA VAL A 54 -13.12 -10.04 -23.76
C VAL A 54 -14.50 -10.51 -24.25
N ARG A 55 -15.57 -10.25 -23.50
CA ARG A 55 -16.94 -10.58 -23.95
C ARG A 55 -17.37 -9.82 -25.20
N ARG A 56 -16.90 -8.58 -25.39
CA ARG A 56 -17.24 -7.75 -26.56
C ARG A 56 -16.45 -8.14 -27.80
N THR A 57 -15.15 -8.36 -27.64
CA THR A 57 -14.21 -8.54 -28.76
C THR A 57 -13.89 -10.02 -29.01
N GLY A 58 -14.24 -10.91 -28.09
CA GLY A 58 -13.98 -12.35 -28.16
C GLY A 58 -12.52 -12.75 -27.91
N VAL A 59 -11.63 -11.78 -27.66
CA VAL A 59 -10.18 -11.97 -27.54
C VAL A 59 -9.64 -11.17 -26.36
N ASP A 60 -8.65 -11.75 -25.65
CA ASP A 60 -7.96 -11.10 -24.53
C ASP A 60 -6.76 -10.26 -25.00
N TYR A 61 -6.81 -8.95 -24.75
CA TYR A 61 -5.76 -7.97 -25.06
C TYR A 61 -5.02 -7.48 -23.81
N ASN A 62 -5.05 -8.23 -22.71
CA ASN A 62 -4.42 -7.84 -21.44
C ASN A 62 -2.94 -7.46 -21.58
N TRP A 63 -2.19 -8.16 -22.43
CA TRP A 63 -0.76 -7.88 -22.68
C TRP A 63 -0.51 -6.50 -23.33
N LEU A 64 -1.49 -5.93 -24.03
CA LEU A 64 -1.36 -4.63 -24.70
C LEU A 64 -1.62 -3.44 -23.75
N ARG A 65 -2.27 -3.68 -22.60
CA ARG A 65 -2.68 -2.63 -21.64
C ARG A 65 -1.70 -2.36 -20.50
N SER A 66 -0.57 -3.06 -20.43
CA SER A 66 0.43 -3.01 -19.35
C SER A 66 0.75 -1.60 -18.83
N ASP A 67 0.81 -0.61 -19.71
CA ASP A 67 1.46 0.67 -19.40
C ASP A 67 0.52 1.86 -19.17
N GLN A 68 -0.79 1.69 -19.31
CA GLN A 68 -1.74 2.83 -19.33
C GLN A 68 -2.58 2.99 -18.07
N ASN A 69 -2.38 2.20 -17.02
CA ASN A 69 -3.27 2.28 -15.87
C ASN A 69 -2.88 3.45 -14.93
N PRO A 70 -3.68 4.53 -14.83
CA PRO A 70 -3.36 5.64 -13.94
C PRO A 70 -3.40 5.14 -12.49
N HIS A 71 -2.24 5.14 -11.83
CA HIS A 71 -2.16 4.80 -10.42
C HIS A 71 -3.01 5.78 -9.60
N VAL A 72 -4.05 5.28 -8.95
CA VAL A 72 -4.86 6.03 -7.98
C VAL A 72 -3.91 6.52 -6.88
N THR A 73 -3.59 7.81 -6.93
CA THR A 73 -2.68 8.46 -5.99
C THR A 73 -3.48 9.43 -5.16
N ILE A 74 -3.35 9.33 -3.84
CA ILE A 74 -4.01 10.26 -2.91
C ILE A 74 -3.33 11.63 -3.07
N PRO A 75 -4.08 12.71 -3.36
CA PRO A 75 -3.52 14.05 -3.39
C PRO A 75 -2.81 14.41 -2.07
N ALA A 76 -1.71 15.15 -2.15
CA ALA A 76 -0.91 15.48 -0.97
C ALA A 76 -1.69 16.22 0.12
N ALA A 77 -2.69 17.03 -0.27
CA ALA A 77 -3.56 17.73 0.68
C ALA A 77 -4.44 16.75 1.49
N GLU A 78 -5.09 15.82 0.79
CA GLU A 78 -5.93 14.79 1.41
C GLU A 78 -5.09 13.85 2.27
N GLN A 79 -3.90 13.49 1.82
CA GLN A 79 -2.98 12.66 2.61
C GLN A 79 -2.65 13.31 3.95
N ARG A 80 -2.32 14.62 3.96
CA ARG A 80 -2.04 15.34 5.21
C ARG A 80 -3.26 15.39 6.14
N GLN A 81 -4.45 15.59 5.59
CA GLN A 81 -5.68 15.56 6.39
C GLN A 81 -5.93 14.18 7.01
N LEU A 82 -5.70 13.10 6.25
CA LEU A 82 -5.81 11.73 6.75
C LEU A 82 -4.77 11.45 7.84
N GLU A 83 -3.54 11.91 7.69
CA GLU A 83 -2.49 11.80 8.73
C GLU A 83 -2.93 12.46 10.04
N VAL A 84 -3.51 13.67 9.97
CA VAL A 84 -4.04 14.38 11.14
C VAL A 84 -5.18 13.59 11.79
N LEU A 85 -6.13 13.07 11.01
CA LEU A 85 -7.25 12.29 11.55
C LEU A 85 -6.79 10.97 12.17
N CYS A 86 -5.86 10.26 11.53
CA CYS A 86 -5.36 8.99 12.04
C CYS A 86 -4.56 9.16 13.34
N SER A 87 -3.86 10.29 13.50
CA SER A 87 -3.14 10.59 14.74
C SER A 87 -4.06 10.76 15.97
N GLN A 88 -5.34 11.06 15.74
CA GLN A 88 -6.33 11.20 16.81
C GLN A 88 -6.92 9.85 17.26
N VAL A 89 -6.68 8.77 16.51
CA VAL A 89 -7.21 7.44 16.82
C VAL A 89 -6.36 6.78 17.92
N GLN A 90 -7.02 6.32 18.98
CA GLN A 90 -6.34 5.59 20.05
C GLN A 90 -5.88 4.21 19.55
N PRO A 91 -4.68 3.74 19.92
CA PRO A 91 -4.18 2.42 19.50
C PRO A 91 -5.12 1.25 19.82
N ARG A 92 -5.89 1.34 20.91
CA ARG A 92 -6.87 0.32 21.31
C ARG A 92 -8.08 0.26 20.36
N GLN A 93 -8.38 1.35 19.66
CA GLN A 93 -9.55 1.47 18.79
C GLN A 93 -9.24 1.15 17.32
N THR A 94 -7.96 1.10 16.94
CA THR A 94 -7.52 0.85 15.55
C THR A 94 -8.14 -0.40 14.94
N GLY A 95 -8.25 -1.49 15.70
CA GLY A 95 -8.88 -2.72 15.21
C GLY A 95 -10.35 -2.54 14.83
N SER A 96 -11.10 -1.72 15.58
CA SER A 96 -12.50 -1.43 15.25
C SER A 96 -12.65 -0.49 14.06
N VAL A 97 -11.65 0.34 13.78
CA VAL A 97 -11.63 1.21 12.58
C VAL A 97 -11.35 0.37 11.35
N LEU A 98 -10.42 -0.59 11.43
CA LEU A 98 -10.05 -1.47 10.32
C LEU A 98 -11.11 -2.54 9.98
N SER A 99 -11.96 -2.89 10.93
CA SER A 99 -13.00 -3.91 10.72
C SER A 99 -14.28 -3.41 10.04
N ARG A 100 -14.34 -2.12 9.68
CA ARG A 100 -15.51 -1.49 9.04
C ARG A 100 -15.29 -1.36 7.54
#